data_AF-A0A929F4X7-F1
#
_entry.id   AF-A0A929F4X7-F1
#
_cell.length_a   1.000
_cell.length_b   1.000
_cell.length_c   1.000
_cell.angle_alpha   90.00
_cell.angle_beta   90.00
_cell.angle_gamma   90.00
#
_symmetry.space_group_name_H-M   'P 1'
#
loop_
_entity.id
_entity.type
_entity.pdbx_description
1 polymer ?
#
loop_
_entity_poly.entity_id
_entity_poly.type
_entity_poly.pdbx_seq_one_letter_code
_entity_poly.pdbx_strand_id
1 'polypeptide(L)' 'YYIRVLLGDRVTVEISTYDLSRGRIVYRHKKGQPPPSEKEA' A
#
# COMPACT_ATOMS: atom_id res chain seq x y z
N TYR A 1 5.39 13.54 7.53
CA TYR A 1 4.89 12.16 7.64
C TYR A 1 5.60 11.32 6.60
N TYR A 2 6.34 10.29 7.00
CA TYR A 2 7.17 9.49 6.08
C TYR A 2 6.95 8.01 6.37
N ILE A 3 6.63 7.24 5.32
CA ILE A 3 6.54 5.78 5.39
C ILE A 3 7.93 5.25 5.05
N ARG A 4 8.60 4.62 6.02
CA ARG A 4 9.87 3.93 5.79
C ARG A 4 9.60 2.53 5.24
N VAL A 5 10.10 2.27 4.04
CA VAL A 5 9.92 1.00 3.32
C VAL A 5 11.25 0.26 3.29
N LEU A 6 11.23 -1.02 3.66
CA LEU A 6 12.34 -1.95 3.50
C LEU A 6 11.96 -3.06 2.52
N LEU A 7 12.97 -3.74 1.95
CA LEU A 7 12.74 -4.89 1.09
C LEU A 7 11.98 -5.98 1.87
N GLY A 8 10.89 -6.47 1.29
CA GLY A 8 10.02 -7.48 1.91
C GLY A 8 8.78 -6.94 2.64
N ASP A 9 8.59 -5.62 2.68
CA ASP A 9 7.36 -5.02 3.20
C ASP A 9 6.21 -5.13 2.19
N ARG A 10 5.03 -5.51 2.70
CA ARG A 10 3.77 -5.40 1.93
C ARG A 10 3.23 -3.98 2.08
N VAL A 11 3.02 -3.32 0.95
CA VAL A 11 2.53 -1.94 0.90
C VAL A 11 1.37 -1.82 -0.08
N THR A 12 0.42 -0.94 0.22
CA THR A 12 -0.64 -0.55 -0.72
C THR A 12 -0.17 0.69 -1.48
N VAL A 13 -0.27 0.63 -2.80
CA VAL A 13 0.14 1.68 -3.72
C VAL A 13 -1.08 2.15 -4.49
N GLU A 14 -1.26 3.46 -4.58
CA GLU A 14 -2.21 4.09 -5.50
C GLU A 14 -1.44 4.61 -6.70
N ILE A 15 -1.90 4.26 -7.90
CA ILE A 15 -1.33 4.73 -9.16
C ILE A 15 -2.32 5.68 -9.81
N SER A 16 -1.79 6.71 -10.49
CA SER A 16 -2.62 7.57 -11.32
C SER A 16 -2.91 6.88 -12.64
N THR A 17 -4.12 7.06 -13.17
CA THR A 17 -4.55 6.46 -14.45
C THR A 17 -3.72 6.91 -15.66
N TYR A 18 -2.99 8.01 -15.53
CA TYR A 18 -2.18 8.60 -16.59
C TYR A 18 -0.72 8.12 -16.60
N ASP A 19 -0.20 7.62 -15.47
CA ASP A 19 1.16 7.12 -15.37
C ASP A 19 1.24 5.94 -14.38
N LEU A 20 1.20 4.73 -14.93
CA LEU A 20 1.30 3.48 -14.16
C LEU A 20 2.72 3.21 -13.66
N SER A 21 3.73 3.95 -14.15
CA SER A 21 5.12 3.81 -13.71
C SER A 21 5.39 4.50 -12.38
N ARG A 22 4.53 5.45 -11.98
CA ARG A 22 4.66 6.22 -10.75
C ARG A 22 3.48 5.96 -9.83
N GLY A 23 3.72 5.11 -8.83
CA GLY A 23 2.78 4.86 -7.74
C GLY A 23 3.16 5.59 -6.46
N ARG A 24 2.15 6.06 -5.72
CA ARG A 24 2.30 6.61 -4.38
C ARG A 24 2.00 5.54 -3.35
N ILE A 25 2.93 5.32 -2.43
CA ILE A 25 2.72 4.41 -1.29
C ILE A 25 1.84 5.10 -0.26
N VAL A 26 0.67 4.53 0.02
CA VAL A 26 -0.31 5.10 0.95
C VAL A 26 -0.27 4.39 2.31
N TYR A 27 0.00 3.08 2.31
CA TYR A 27 -0.06 2.27 3.53
C TYR A 27 0.99 1.14 3.56
N ARG A 28 1.50 0.84 4.75
CA ARG A 28 2.36 -0.33 5.02
C ARG A 28 1.64 -1.30 5.94
N HIS A 29 1.50 -2.54 5.49
CA HIS A 29 0.84 -3.60 6.24
C HIS A 29 1.76 -4.15 7.33
N LYS A 30 1.24 -4.27 8.55
CA LYS A 30 1.93 -5.01 9.62
C LYS A 30 1.70 -6.51 9.42
N LYS A 31 2.75 -7.33 9.58
CA LYS A 31 2.62 -8.79 9.54
C LYS A 31 1.59 -9.23 10.60
N GLY A 32 0.47 -9.81 10.15
CA GLY A 32 -0.62 -10.28 11.00
C GLY A 32 -1.93 -9.50 10.90
N GLN A 33 -1.97 -8.39 10.15
CA GLN A 33 -3.23 -7.68 9.90
C GLN A 33 -3.85 -8.17 8.59
N PRO A 34 -5.10 -8.68 8.60
CA PRO A 34 -5.80 -9.02 7.37
C PRO A 34 -6.00 -7.76 6.53
N PRO A 35 -5.96 -7.87 5.19
CA PRO A 35 -6.15 -6.73 4.30
C PRO A 35 -7.50 -6.05 4.61
N PRO A 36 -7.56 -4.70 4.61
CA PRO A 36 -8.76 -3.97 4.98
C PRO A 36 -9.92 -4.06 3.98
N SER A 37 -9.82 -4.87 2.92
CA SER A 37 -10.79 -4.94 1.82
C SER A 37 -11.91 -5.96 1.99
N GLU A 38 -12.21 -6.39 3.22
CA GLU A 38 -13.30 -7.34 3.50
C GLU A 38 -14.23 -6.83 4.61
N LYS A 39 -14.31 -5.51 4.79
CA LYS A 39 -15.21 -4.87 5.77
C LYS A 39 -16.35 -4.05 5.16
N GLU A 40 -16.50 -4.02 3.84
CA GLU A 40 -17.64 -3.43 3.14
C GLU A 40 -18.08 -4.34 1.99
N ALA A 41 -18.77 -5.43 2.32
CA ALA A 41 -19.68 -6.16 1.43
C ALA A 41 -20.75 -6.86 2.29
#